data_AF-A0A6J5KAJ2-F1
#
_entry.id   AF-A0A6J5KAJ2-F1
#
_cell.length_a   1.000
_cell.length_b   1.000
_cell.length_c   1.000
_cell.angle_alpha   90.00
_cell.angle_beta   90.00
_cell.angle_gamma   90.00
#
_symmetry.space_group_name_H-M   'P 1'
#
loop_
_entity.id
_entity.type
_entity.pdbx_description
1 polymer ?
#
loop_
_entity_poly.entity_id
_entity_poly.type
_entity_poly.pdbx_seq_one_letter_code
_entity_poly.pdbx_strand_id
1 'polypeptide(L)'
;MNGQWLRIKYANAHGRDANLVVNLDRVGDTYEGLIFNWPINPPFAGSAVPFHVAAHENPFTVEAALLAYTGQVDVPFPFIDASQYLSHVTKSPQSLARRVYLEGDWNQNRMRLSYTTDLGDTGYAVLHRMGRNQESALKAPVVSWQEVKRQLFKMPYRKHIFRGQSDFRWPLRSLFHREGRAELYRYTQQDVAMMYRRLSGSLPQQLDIETNDGRGAFLHLLQHHGYPTPLLDWSFSPFVAAFFCVQASQSRC
;
A
#
# COMPACT_ATOMS: atom_id res chain seq x y z
N MET A 1 15.64 -2.48 6.26
CA MET A 1 14.65 -1.89 5.34
C MET A 1 13.19 -2.26 5.63
N ASN A 2 12.87 -3.36 6.34
CA ASN A 2 11.49 -3.83 6.61
C ASN A 2 10.47 -2.74 6.94
N GLY A 3 9.45 -2.55 6.11
CA GLY A 3 8.37 -1.60 6.27
C GLY A 3 7.95 -0.93 4.96
N GLN A 4 6.99 -0.02 5.06
CA GLN A 4 6.55 0.82 3.97
C GLN A 4 7.31 2.15 4.00
N TRP A 5 7.73 2.62 2.82
CA TRP A 5 8.41 3.89 2.62
C TRP A 5 7.70 4.67 1.53
N LEU A 6 7.51 5.97 1.75
CA LEU A 6 6.73 6.81 0.86
C LEU A 6 7.50 8.06 0.47
N ARG A 7 7.32 8.47 -0.78
CA ARG A 7 7.58 9.82 -1.26
C ARG A 7 6.40 10.27 -2.10
N ILE A 8 5.71 11.31 -1.65
CA ILE A 8 4.59 11.93 -2.38
C ILE A 8 5.16 13.07 -3.23
N LYS A 9 4.71 13.19 -4.48
CA LYS A 9 5.11 14.26 -5.41
C LYS A 9 6.63 14.44 -5.48
N TYR A 10 7.33 13.48 -6.05
CA TYR A 10 8.69 13.70 -6.52
C TYR A 10 8.69 13.93 -8.03
N ALA A 11 9.52 14.87 -8.48
CA ALA A 11 9.81 15.05 -9.89
C ALA A 11 10.88 14.04 -10.29
N ASN A 12 10.62 13.26 -11.34
CA ASN A 12 11.68 12.50 -12.00
C ASN A 12 12.55 13.43 -12.88
N ALA A 13 13.60 12.90 -13.51
CA ALA A 13 14.49 13.69 -14.38
C ALA A 13 13.77 14.41 -15.54
N HIS A 14 12.54 14.02 -15.85
CA HIS A 14 11.70 14.63 -16.87
C HIS A 14 10.67 15.63 -16.33
N GLY A 15 10.77 16.03 -15.06
CA GLY A 15 9.83 16.97 -14.43
C GLY A 15 8.42 16.40 -14.24
N ARG A 16 8.27 15.07 -14.24
CA ARG A 16 6.98 14.40 -14.10
C ARG A 16 6.77 14.03 -12.63
N ASP A 17 5.72 14.56 -12.05
CA ASP A 17 5.33 14.26 -10.67
C ASP A 17 4.81 12.82 -10.55
N ALA A 18 5.35 12.10 -9.57
CA ALA A 18 4.90 10.75 -9.22
C ALA A 18 4.87 10.55 -7.70
N ASN A 19 4.14 9.52 -7.27
CA ASN A 19 4.20 8.98 -5.92
C ASN A 19 5.01 7.69 -5.95
N LEU A 20 6.02 7.60 -5.09
CA LEU A 20 6.84 6.41 -4.91
C LEU A 20 6.43 5.70 -3.62
N VAL A 21 6.14 4.41 -3.72
CA VAL A 21 5.79 3.54 -2.58
C VAL A 21 6.71 2.33 -2.60
N VAL A 22 7.52 2.16 -1.56
CA VAL A 22 8.40 1.01 -1.41
C VAL A 22 7.88 0.16 -0.26
N ASN A 23 7.45 -1.05 -0.56
CA ASN A 23 6.89 -1.99 0.40
C ASN A 23 7.85 -3.18 0.53
N LEU A 24 8.53 -3.29 1.67
CA LEU A 24 9.55 -4.32 1.89
C LEU A 24 9.28 -5.11 3.16
N ASP A 25 9.34 -6.43 3.09
CA ASP A 25 9.36 -7.30 4.25
C ASP A 25 10.76 -7.90 4.44
N ARG A 26 11.15 -8.19 5.68
CA ARG A 26 12.33 -9.04 5.96
C ARG A 26 11.93 -10.50 5.79
N VAL A 27 12.67 -11.24 4.99
CA VAL A 27 12.50 -12.69 4.79
C VAL A 27 13.84 -13.36 5.08
N GLY A 28 13.98 -13.89 6.30
CA GLY A 28 15.28 -14.41 6.77
C GLY A 28 16.36 -13.32 6.74
N ASP A 29 17.37 -13.53 5.91
CA ASP A 29 18.52 -12.64 5.72
C ASP A 29 18.42 -11.75 4.47
N THR A 30 17.23 -11.63 3.88
CA THR A 30 16.95 -10.73 2.75
C THR A 30 15.86 -9.71 3.10
N TYR A 31 15.84 -8.61 2.35
CA TYR A 31 14.66 -7.76 2.22
C TYR A 31 14.04 -7.97 0.84
N GLU A 32 12.74 -8.23 0.83
CA GLU A 32 11.98 -8.56 -0.38
C GLU A 32 10.75 -7.68 -0.50
N GLY A 33 10.41 -7.29 -1.72
CA GLY A 33 9.13 -6.66 -2.00
C GLY A 33 9.07 -5.91 -3.31
N LEU A 34 8.29 -4.83 -3.33
CA LEU A 34 8.01 -4.06 -4.53
C LEU A 34 8.16 -2.57 -4.31
N ILE A 35 8.73 -1.93 -5.32
CA ILE A 35 8.74 -0.48 -5.48
C ILE A 35 7.71 -0.11 -6.52
N PHE A 36 6.69 0.66 -6.13
CA PHE A 36 5.66 1.17 -7.02
C PHE A 36 5.92 2.63 -7.35
N ASN A 37 5.88 2.96 -8.63
CA ASN A 37 5.89 4.31 -9.14
C ASN A 37 4.51 4.61 -9.74
N TRP A 38 3.83 5.60 -9.16
CA TRP A 38 2.50 6.03 -9.57
C TRP A 38 2.56 7.46 -10.12
N PRO A 39 2.59 7.64 -11.45
CA PRO A 39 2.54 8.96 -12.06
C PRO A 39 1.26 9.71 -11.69
N ILE A 40 1.37 11.01 -11.42
CA ILE A 40 0.23 11.85 -11.03
C ILE A 40 -0.53 12.37 -12.25
N ASN A 41 0.18 12.62 -13.35
CA ASN A 41 -0.41 13.18 -14.57
C ASN A 41 -0.42 12.15 -15.71
N PRO A 42 -1.54 11.99 -16.44
CA PRO A 42 -1.56 11.27 -17.72
C PRO A 42 -0.53 11.84 -18.71
N PRO A 43 -0.03 11.06 -19.69
CA PRO A 43 -0.43 9.70 -20.06
C PRO A 43 0.45 8.58 -19.47
N PHE A 44 1.21 8.83 -18.40
CA PHE A 44 2.20 7.88 -17.91
C PHE A 44 1.56 6.72 -17.14
N ALA A 45 1.90 5.49 -17.53
CA ALA A 45 1.45 4.29 -16.84
C ALA A 45 2.24 4.08 -15.53
N GLY A 46 1.56 3.52 -14.53
CA GLY A 46 2.21 3.06 -13.31
C GLY A 46 3.23 1.96 -13.62
N SER A 47 4.26 1.87 -12.80
CA SER A 47 5.24 0.78 -12.87
C SER A 47 5.54 0.21 -11.50
N ALA A 48 6.00 -1.03 -11.49
CA ALA A 48 6.48 -1.71 -10.30
C ALA A 48 7.85 -2.33 -10.57
N VAL A 49 8.68 -2.42 -9.53
CA VAL A 49 10.02 -3.00 -9.61
C VAL A 49 10.18 -3.99 -8.46
N PRO A 50 10.40 -5.28 -8.75
CA PRO A 50 10.78 -6.27 -7.75
C PRO A 50 12.06 -5.85 -7.05
N PHE A 51 12.08 -5.98 -5.73
CA PHE A 51 13.20 -5.62 -4.90
C PHE A 51 13.64 -6.84 -4.09
N HIS A 52 14.91 -7.20 -4.21
CA HIS A 52 15.53 -8.27 -3.45
C HIS A 52 16.97 -7.87 -3.14
N VAL A 53 17.34 -7.85 -1.87
CA VAL A 53 18.68 -7.48 -1.41
C VAL A 53 19.00 -8.21 -0.11
N ALA A 54 20.27 -8.56 0.13
CA ALA A 54 20.65 -9.12 1.41
C ALA A 54 20.54 -8.08 2.53
N ALA A 55 20.13 -8.50 3.72
CA ALA A 55 19.81 -7.61 4.83
C ALA A 55 21.04 -6.83 5.37
N HIS A 56 22.24 -7.33 5.08
CA HIS A 56 23.51 -6.70 5.44
C HIS A 56 24.00 -5.69 4.39
N GLU A 57 23.43 -5.65 3.19
CA GLU A 57 23.82 -4.73 2.12
C GLU A 57 23.19 -3.34 2.35
N ASN A 58 24.02 -2.42 2.85
CA ASN A 58 23.69 -1.01 3.01
C ASN A 58 24.99 -0.18 2.97
N PRO A 59 25.33 0.48 1.84
CA PRO A 59 24.49 0.71 0.65
C PRO A 59 24.19 -0.57 -0.14
N PHE A 60 23.13 -0.51 -0.95
CA PHE A 60 22.66 -1.62 -1.78
C PHE A 60 22.64 -1.25 -3.26
N THR A 61 22.70 -2.28 -4.10
CA THR A 61 22.43 -2.21 -5.54
C THR A 61 21.46 -3.33 -5.93
N VAL A 62 20.54 -3.05 -6.84
CA VAL A 62 19.54 -4.02 -7.33
C VAL A 62 19.36 -3.82 -8.82
N GLU A 63 19.41 -4.91 -9.58
CA GLU A 63 18.97 -4.94 -10.97
C GLU A 63 17.66 -5.73 -11.07
N ALA A 64 16.65 -5.17 -11.72
CA ALA A 64 15.35 -5.82 -11.83
C ALA A 64 14.67 -5.54 -13.18
N ALA A 65 13.78 -6.46 -13.57
CA ALA A 65 12.86 -6.24 -14.68
C ALA A 65 11.80 -5.20 -14.27
N LEU A 66 11.51 -4.26 -15.16
CA LEU A 66 10.45 -3.30 -14.95
C LEU A 66 9.10 -3.96 -15.22
N LEU A 67 8.15 -3.78 -14.31
CA LEU A 67 6.77 -4.23 -14.49
C LEU A 67 5.89 -3.03 -14.84
N ALA A 68 5.04 -3.21 -15.84
CA ALA A 68 4.16 -2.19 -16.39
C ALA A 68 2.70 -2.45 -15.98
N TYR A 69 2.01 -1.41 -15.50
CA TYR A 69 0.61 -1.50 -15.13
C TYR A 69 -0.28 -1.67 -16.38
N THR A 70 -1.08 -2.74 -16.43
CA THR A 70 -1.89 -3.10 -17.60
C THR A 70 -3.21 -2.36 -17.71
N GLY A 71 -3.66 -1.71 -16.64
CA GLY A 71 -5.01 -1.13 -16.60
C GLY A 71 -6.14 -2.15 -16.49
N GLN A 72 -5.83 -3.44 -16.34
CA GLN A 72 -6.85 -4.47 -16.15
C GLN A 72 -7.54 -4.29 -14.80
N VAL A 73 -8.88 -4.24 -14.85
CA VAL A 73 -9.74 -4.33 -13.68
C VAL A 73 -9.86 -5.80 -13.26
N ASP A 74 -10.18 -6.03 -11.98
CA ASP A 74 -10.43 -7.37 -11.45
C ASP A 74 -9.27 -8.38 -11.48
N VAL A 75 -8.05 -7.86 -11.66
CA VAL A 75 -6.82 -8.62 -11.49
C VAL A 75 -6.13 -8.14 -10.21
N PRO A 76 -5.81 -9.03 -9.23
CA PRO A 76 -5.18 -8.63 -7.96
C PRO A 76 -3.81 -7.96 -8.12
N PHE A 77 -3.09 -8.28 -9.20
CA PHE A 77 -1.83 -7.65 -9.55
C PHE A 77 -1.76 -7.41 -11.06
N PRO A 78 -2.31 -6.29 -11.55
CA PRO A 78 -2.42 -5.97 -12.97
C PRO A 78 -1.10 -5.37 -13.50
N PHE A 79 0.01 -6.07 -13.27
CA PHE A 79 1.33 -5.70 -13.77
C PHE A 79 1.92 -6.85 -14.56
N ILE A 80 2.54 -6.54 -15.69
CA ILE A 80 3.24 -7.49 -16.55
C ILE A 80 4.65 -7.03 -16.82
N ASP A 81 5.52 -7.93 -17.25
CA ASP A 81 6.86 -7.58 -17.70
C ASP A 81 6.78 -6.51 -18.81
N ALA A 82 7.54 -5.42 -18.67
CA ALA A 82 7.57 -4.32 -19.62
C ALA A 82 7.92 -4.76 -21.05
N SER A 83 8.70 -5.84 -21.20
CA SER A 83 9.00 -6.45 -22.51
C SER A 83 7.77 -7.03 -23.20
N GLN A 84 6.76 -7.45 -22.44
CA GLN A 84 5.49 -8.01 -22.91
C GLN A 84 4.37 -6.94 -23.01
N TYR A 85 4.60 -5.74 -22.51
CA TYR A 85 3.57 -4.70 -22.42
C TYR A 85 3.08 -4.20 -23.78
N LEU A 86 4.01 -4.00 -24.72
CA LEU A 86 3.71 -3.54 -26.08
C LEU A 86 2.79 -4.50 -26.86
N SER A 87 2.84 -5.81 -26.58
CA SER A 87 1.93 -6.77 -27.21
C SER A 87 0.52 -6.78 -26.61
N HIS A 88 0.33 -6.24 -25.41
CA HIS A 88 -0.92 -6.38 -24.66
C HIS A 88 -1.77 -5.11 -24.54
N VAL A 89 -1.18 -3.90 -24.54
CA VAL A 89 -1.92 -2.73 -24.03
C VAL A 89 -1.89 -1.49 -24.93
N THR A 90 -0.79 -1.18 -25.62
CA THR A 90 -0.67 0.12 -26.31
C THR A 90 -0.46 0.01 -27.82
N LYS A 91 -1.38 0.59 -28.62
CA LYS A 91 -1.17 0.94 -30.04
C LYS A 91 -0.20 2.12 -30.23
N SER A 92 0.58 2.49 -29.20
CA SER A 92 1.47 3.65 -29.20
C SER A 92 2.92 3.19 -28.94
N PRO A 93 3.90 3.62 -29.74
CA PRO A 93 5.29 3.17 -29.67
C PRO A 93 6.07 3.94 -28.61
N GLN A 94 5.56 4.03 -27.36
CA GLN A 94 6.41 4.52 -26.28
C GLN A 94 7.42 3.43 -25.94
N SER A 95 8.71 3.72 -26.15
CA SER A 95 9.80 2.87 -25.68
C SER A 95 9.72 2.81 -24.16
N LEU A 96 9.23 1.68 -23.63
CA LEU A 96 9.20 1.44 -22.20
C LEU A 96 10.51 0.75 -21.80
N ALA A 97 11.16 1.30 -20.78
CA ALA A 97 12.34 0.66 -20.18
C ALA A 97 12.01 -0.77 -19.74
N ARG A 98 12.90 -1.72 -20.01
CA ARG A 98 12.71 -3.13 -19.63
C ARG A 98 13.46 -3.48 -18.36
N ARG A 99 14.56 -2.77 -18.10
CA ARG A 99 15.39 -2.97 -16.92
C ARG A 99 15.60 -1.66 -16.17
N VAL A 100 15.74 -1.82 -14.87
CA VAL A 100 16.10 -0.73 -13.97
C VAL A 100 17.22 -1.20 -13.04
N TYR A 101 18.21 -0.35 -12.91
CA TYR A 101 19.33 -0.47 -11.99
C TYR A 101 19.09 0.52 -10.86
N LEU A 102 19.00 0.01 -9.64
CA LEU A 102 18.75 0.77 -8.43
C LEU A 102 20.00 0.77 -7.58
N GLU A 103 20.29 1.91 -6.98
CA GLU A 103 21.32 2.05 -5.97
C GLU A 103 20.77 2.91 -4.82
N GLY A 104 21.23 2.64 -3.60
CA GLY A 104 20.70 3.38 -2.47
C GLY A 104 21.28 2.99 -1.13
N ASP A 105 20.76 3.63 -0.11
CA ASP A 105 21.06 3.34 1.28
C ASP A 105 19.86 3.69 2.14
N TRP A 106 19.86 3.19 3.37
CA TRP A 106 18.78 3.43 4.29
C TRP A 106 19.28 3.59 5.72
N ASN A 107 18.48 4.27 6.53
CA ASN A 107 18.59 4.27 7.97
C ASN A 107 17.20 4.12 8.58
N GLN A 108 17.06 4.33 9.89
CA GLN A 108 15.78 4.14 10.58
C GLN A 108 14.63 4.98 10.00
N ASN A 109 14.90 6.17 9.45
CA ASN A 109 13.88 7.16 9.09
C ASN A 109 13.77 7.41 7.59
N ARG A 110 14.86 7.26 6.84
CA ARG A 110 14.90 7.57 5.40
C ARG A 110 15.55 6.46 4.59
N MET A 111 15.15 6.38 3.32
CA MET A 111 15.79 5.59 2.28
C MET A 111 16.13 6.52 1.13
N ARG A 112 17.38 6.51 0.70
CA ARG A 112 17.83 7.16 -0.55
C ARG A 112 17.81 6.12 -1.64
N LEU A 113 17.29 6.48 -2.80
CA LEU A 113 17.18 5.61 -3.95
C LEU A 113 17.48 6.42 -5.20
N SER A 114 18.48 6.00 -5.95
CA SER A 114 18.70 6.43 -7.33
C SER A 114 18.35 5.28 -8.26
N TYR A 115 17.91 5.61 -9.47
CA TYR A 115 17.69 4.63 -10.51
C TYR A 115 18.30 5.07 -11.84
N THR A 116 18.65 4.08 -12.66
CA THR A 116 18.99 4.22 -14.08
C THR A 116 18.25 3.14 -14.86
N THR A 117 17.65 3.47 -16.01
CA THR A 117 17.00 2.48 -16.90
C THR A 117 17.92 2.05 -18.03
N ASP A 118 17.58 0.96 -18.70
CA ASP A 118 18.24 0.51 -19.94
C ASP A 118 18.09 1.51 -21.11
N LEU A 119 17.14 2.45 -21.02
CA LEU A 119 17.00 3.57 -21.96
C LEU A 119 17.80 4.82 -21.55
N GLY A 120 18.52 4.75 -20.42
CA GLY A 120 19.32 5.87 -19.90
C GLY A 120 18.55 6.88 -19.06
N ASP A 121 17.27 6.63 -18.73
CA ASP A 121 16.52 7.49 -17.82
C ASP A 121 17.08 7.35 -16.41
N THR A 122 17.31 8.47 -15.74
CA THR A 122 17.79 8.49 -14.36
C THR A 122 16.79 9.16 -13.44
N GLY A 123 16.94 8.95 -12.14
CA GLY A 123 16.20 9.71 -11.14
C GLY A 123 16.67 9.41 -9.73
N TYR A 124 16.23 10.24 -8.79
CA TYR A 124 16.60 10.15 -7.39
C TYR A 124 15.40 10.49 -6.50
N ALA A 125 15.25 9.76 -5.42
CA ALA A 125 14.23 10.00 -4.41
C ALA A 125 14.76 9.74 -3.00
N VAL A 126 14.27 10.56 -2.06
CA VAL A 126 14.39 10.30 -0.61
C VAL A 126 13.01 9.91 -0.11
N LEU A 127 12.86 8.66 0.30
CA LEU A 127 11.64 8.13 0.88
C LEU A 127 11.71 8.20 2.40
N HIS A 128 10.55 8.37 3.02
CA HIS A 128 10.40 8.37 4.47
C HIS A 128 9.66 7.12 4.92
N ARG A 129 10.15 6.47 5.97
CA ARG A 129 9.50 5.30 6.56
C ARG A 129 8.13 5.69 7.11
N MET A 130 7.12 4.87 6.86
CA MET A 130 5.85 4.92 7.59
C MET A 130 6.02 4.24 8.96
N GLY A 131 6.38 5.06 9.96
CA GLY A 131 6.77 4.60 11.30
C GLY A 131 5.61 4.31 12.25
N ARG A 132 5.89 3.52 13.29
CA ARG A 132 5.00 3.25 14.45
C ARG A 132 4.87 4.48 15.36
N ASN A 133 5.86 5.37 15.32
CA ASN A 133 5.96 6.61 16.11
C ASN A 133 5.67 7.88 15.29
N GLN A 134 5.15 7.75 14.07
CA GLN A 134 4.66 8.93 13.36
C GLN A 134 3.31 9.30 13.92
N GLU A 135 3.20 10.52 14.43
CA GLU A 135 1.90 11.07 14.75
C GLU A 135 1.10 11.31 13.47
N SER A 136 -0.21 11.19 13.58
CA SER A 136 -1.13 11.59 12.53
C SER A 136 -0.87 13.04 12.14
N ALA A 137 -0.69 13.29 10.83
CA ALA A 137 -0.61 14.65 10.31
C ALA A 137 -1.96 15.39 10.37
N LEU A 138 -3.05 14.68 10.64
CA LEU A 138 -4.38 15.27 10.76
C LEU A 138 -4.51 16.04 12.08
N LYS A 139 -4.58 17.36 11.97
CA LYS A 139 -4.89 18.24 13.09
C LYS A 139 -6.40 18.37 13.22
N ALA A 140 -6.98 17.69 14.20
CA ALA A 140 -8.40 17.81 14.51
C ALA A 140 -8.65 19.03 15.42
N PRO A 141 -9.66 19.86 15.14
CA PRO A 141 -10.07 20.92 16.05
C PRO A 141 -10.70 20.31 17.32
N VAL A 142 -10.47 20.93 18.47
CA VAL A 142 -11.18 20.59 19.71
C VAL A 142 -12.57 21.21 19.64
N VAL A 143 -13.59 20.35 19.66
CA VAL A 143 -15.00 20.76 19.54
C VAL A 143 -15.86 20.07 20.60
N SER A 144 -17.00 20.67 20.96
CA SER A 144 -17.93 20.07 21.92
C SER A 144 -18.67 18.87 21.31
N TRP A 145 -19.18 17.97 22.15
CA TRP A 145 -20.00 16.85 21.69
C TRP A 145 -21.26 17.30 20.92
N GLN A 146 -21.88 18.42 21.32
CA GLN A 146 -23.02 18.99 20.60
C GLN A 146 -22.63 19.43 19.19
N GLU A 147 -21.43 20.02 19.03
CA GLU A 147 -20.90 20.40 17.73
C GLU A 147 -20.64 19.18 16.85
N VAL A 148 -20.00 18.15 17.41
CA VAL A 148 -19.76 16.88 16.70
C VAL A 148 -21.07 16.29 16.21
N LYS A 149 -22.08 16.14 17.09
CA LYS A 149 -23.41 15.63 16.69
C LYS A 149 -24.01 16.42 15.54
N ARG A 150 -23.97 17.76 15.62
CA ARG A 150 -24.47 18.64 14.56
C ARG A 150 -23.76 18.41 13.22
N GLN A 151 -22.45 18.15 13.25
CA GLN A 151 -21.69 17.81 12.05
C GLN A 151 -22.03 16.40 11.54
N LEU A 152 -22.14 15.41 12.42
CA LEU A 152 -22.50 14.04 12.06
C LEU A 152 -23.89 13.96 11.39
N PHE A 153 -24.88 14.72 11.89
CA PHE A 153 -26.21 14.80 11.28
C PHE A 153 -26.25 15.48 9.91
N LYS A 154 -25.24 16.30 9.58
CA LYS A 154 -25.10 16.95 8.27
C LYS A 154 -24.31 16.10 7.27
N MET A 155 -23.81 14.93 7.68
CA MET A 155 -23.02 14.10 6.77
C MET A 155 -23.87 13.56 5.62
N PRO A 156 -23.36 13.56 4.38
CA PRO A 156 -24.06 12.98 3.25
C PRO A 156 -24.41 11.51 3.50
N TYR A 157 -25.59 11.09 3.05
CA TYR A 157 -26.01 9.69 3.08
C TYR A 157 -24.98 8.82 2.36
N ARG A 158 -24.63 7.67 2.97
CA ARG A 158 -23.64 6.70 2.44
C ARG A 158 -22.25 7.28 2.15
N LYS A 159 -21.85 8.35 2.83
CA LYS A 159 -20.43 8.73 2.87
C LYS A 159 -19.63 7.64 3.58
N HIS A 160 -18.52 7.20 2.99
CA HIS A 160 -17.60 6.28 3.66
C HIS A 160 -16.87 7.02 4.78
N ILE A 161 -16.95 6.49 5.99
CA ILE A 161 -16.35 7.06 7.20
C ILE A 161 -15.43 5.98 7.78
N PHE A 162 -14.18 6.33 8.02
CA PHE A 162 -13.26 5.42 8.68
C PHE A 162 -13.84 5.06 10.05
N ARG A 163 -13.89 3.77 10.39
CA ARG A 163 -14.51 3.23 11.60
C ARG A 163 -13.71 3.56 12.88
N GLY A 164 -12.87 4.59 12.85
CA GLY A 164 -12.18 5.14 14.00
C GLY A 164 -10.99 4.30 14.48
N GLN A 165 -10.21 4.91 15.37
CA GLN A 165 -9.15 4.27 16.14
C GLN A 165 -9.10 4.94 17.51
N SER A 166 -8.57 4.25 18.52
CA SER A 166 -8.64 4.69 19.91
C SER A 166 -7.82 5.94 20.24
N ASP A 167 -6.78 6.22 19.45
CA ASP A 167 -5.91 7.38 19.64
C ASP A 167 -5.81 8.15 18.33
N PHE A 168 -6.28 9.39 18.30
CA PHE A 168 -6.23 10.24 17.12
C PHE A 168 -4.79 10.55 16.66
N ARG A 169 -3.80 10.38 17.56
CA ARG A 169 -2.39 10.57 17.24
C ARG A 169 -1.83 9.44 16.39
N TRP A 170 -2.47 8.27 16.31
CA TRP A 170 -1.93 7.22 15.46
C TRP A 170 -2.12 7.53 13.97
N PRO A 171 -1.18 7.13 13.10
CA PRO A 171 -1.36 7.28 11.68
C PRO A 171 -2.40 6.27 11.17
N LEU A 172 -3.14 6.64 10.13
CA LEU A 172 -4.13 5.76 9.50
C LEU A 172 -3.42 4.57 8.85
N ARG A 173 -3.49 3.39 9.48
CA ARG A 173 -2.81 2.16 9.07
C ARG A 173 -3.68 0.95 9.37
N SER A 174 -3.72 0.00 8.45
CA SER A 174 -4.36 -1.29 8.68
C SER A 174 -3.59 -2.12 9.71
N LEU A 175 -4.26 -3.15 10.26
CA LEU A 175 -3.64 -4.08 11.20
C LEU A 175 -2.42 -4.77 10.58
N PHE A 176 -2.50 -5.18 9.31
CA PHE A 176 -1.36 -5.73 8.56
C PHE A 176 -0.10 -4.86 8.65
N HIS A 177 -0.25 -3.54 8.44
CA HIS A 177 0.89 -2.64 8.52
C HIS A 177 1.36 -2.43 9.97
N ARG A 178 0.47 -2.47 10.95
CA ARG A 178 0.81 -2.31 12.38
C ARG A 178 1.62 -3.50 12.90
N GLU A 179 1.38 -4.70 12.39
CA GLU A 179 2.14 -5.92 12.67
C GLU A 179 3.52 -5.95 11.98
N GLY A 180 3.96 -4.83 11.40
CA GLY A 180 5.30 -4.69 10.86
C GLY A 180 5.49 -5.27 9.45
N ARG A 181 4.39 -5.66 8.78
CA ARG A 181 4.39 -6.10 7.39
C ARG A 181 4.08 -4.95 6.44
N ALA A 182 4.55 -5.03 5.22
CA ALA A 182 4.34 -4.03 4.18
C ALA A 182 4.17 -4.64 2.79
N GLU A 183 4.69 -5.85 2.55
CA GLU A 183 4.67 -6.47 1.22
C GLU A 183 3.24 -6.96 0.85
N LEU A 184 2.54 -6.14 0.06
CA LEU A 184 1.15 -6.37 -0.34
C LEU A 184 0.99 -7.41 -1.44
N TYR A 185 1.98 -7.60 -2.30
CA TYR A 185 1.89 -8.56 -3.41
C TYR A 185 1.97 -10.00 -2.90
N ARG A 186 2.97 -10.30 -2.09
CA ARG A 186 3.13 -11.52 -1.31
C ARG A 186 1.92 -11.79 -0.44
N TYR A 187 1.40 -10.78 0.25
CA TYR A 187 0.14 -10.95 0.98
C TYR A 187 -0.99 -11.43 0.05
N THR A 188 -1.16 -10.77 -1.09
CA THR A 188 -2.26 -11.05 -2.03
C THR A 188 -2.10 -12.40 -2.74
N GLN A 189 -0.87 -12.75 -3.14
CA GLN A 189 -0.57 -13.95 -3.95
C GLN A 189 -0.32 -15.19 -3.10
N GLN A 190 0.32 -15.03 -1.93
CA GLN A 190 0.74 -16.16 -1.10
C GLN A 190 -0.17 -16.31 0.11
N ASP A 191 -0.34 -15.26 0.92
CA ASP A 191 -1.05 -15.39 2.20
C ASP A 191 -2.53 -15.65 1.99
N VAL A 192 -3.19 -14.87 1.12
CA VAL A 192 -4.61 -15.05 0.83
C VAL A 192 -4.87 -16.45 0.27
N ALA A 193 -4.07 -16.88 -0.71
CA ALA A 193 -4.20 -18.22 -1.29
C ALA A 193 -3.94 -19.32 -0.26
N MET A 194 -2.93 -19.17 0.60
CA MET A 194 -2.65 -20.10 1.69
C MET A 194 -3.79 -20.16 2.70
N MET A 195 -4.31 -19.01 3.14
CA MET A 195 -5.41 -18.95 4.10
C MET A 195 -6.67 -19.57 3.52
N TYR A 196 -6.97 -19.28 2.25
CA TYR A 196 -8.12 -19.86 1.57
C TYR A 196 -8.01 -21.38 1.49
N ARG A 197 -6.85 -21.93 1.11
CA ARG A 197 -6.63 -23.40 1.11
C ARG A 197 -6.86 -24.06 2.46
N ARG A 198 -6.59 -23.35 3.57
CA ARG A 198 -6.76 -23.87 4.93
C ARG A 198 -8.19 -23.75 5.44
N LEU A 199 -8.90 -22.71 5.04
CA LEU A 199 -10.20 -22.34 5.61
C LEU A 199 -11.38 -22.71 4.70
N SER A 200 -11.16 -22.95 3.41
CA SER A 200 -12.23 -23.15 2.42
C SER A 200 -13.21 -24.25 2.81
N GLY A 201 -12.73 -25.34 3.40
CA GLY A 201 -13.58 -26.45 3.88
C GLY A 201 -14.46 -26.11 5.09
N SER A 202 -14.19 -25.00 5.78
CA SER A 202 -14.98 -24.52 6.92
C SER A 202 -15.84 -23.31 6.57
N LEU A 203 -15.79 -22.81 5.33
CA LEU A 203 -16.61 -21.69 4.90
C LEU A 203 -18.05 -22.16 4.66
N PRO A 204 -19.07 -21.42 5.15
CA PRO A 204 -20.47 -21.75 4.92
C PRO A 204 -20.87 -21.61 3.44
N GLN A 205 -20.14 -20.80 2.68
CA GLN A 205 -20.31 -20.61 1.25
C GLN A 205 -18.95 -20.63 0.56
N GLN A 206 -18.88 -21.27 -0.60
CA GLN A 206 -17.70 -21.22 -1.46
C GLN A 206 -17.51 -19.80 -2.01
N LEU A 207 -16.32 -19.25 -1.83
CA LEU A 207 -15.94 -17.93 -2.33
C LEU A 207 -14.98 -18.08 -3.51
N ASP A 208 -15.22 -17.34 -4.59
CA ASP A 208 -14.26 -17.26 -5.68
C ASP A 208 -13.21 -16.19 -5.36
N ILE A 209 -12.11 -16.61 -4.75
CA ILE A 209 -11.00 -15.73 -4.38
C ILE A 209 -10.20 -15.21 -5.57
N GLU A 210 -10.49 -15.63 -6.80
CA GLU A 210 -9.84 -15.07 -8.00
C GLU A 210 -10.47 -13.72 -8.37
N THR A 211 -11.78 -13.59 -8.17
CA THR A 211 -12.52 -12.33 -8.35
C THR A 211 -12.24 -11.32 -7.25
N ASN A 212 -12.37 -10.03 -7.56
CA ASN A 212 -12.24 -8.96 -6.56
C ASN A 212 -13.30 -9.06 -5.45
N ASP A 213 -14.55 -9.35 -5.80
CA ASP A 213 -15.65 -9.43 -4.82
C ASP A 213 -15.46 -10.63 -3.88
N GLY A 214 -15.16 -11.82 -4.41
CA GLY A 214 -14.94 -12.99 -3.57
C GLY A 214 -13.68 -12.88 -2.72
N ARG A 215 -12.61 -12.29 -3.25
CA ARG A 215 -11.40 -11.97 -2.47
C ARG A 215 -11.70 -10.94 -1.37
N GLY A 216 -12.46 -9.90 -1.69
CA GLY A 216 -12.90 -8.88 -0.73
C GLY A 216 -13.75 -9.47 0.39
N ALA A 217 -14.71 -10.34 0.06
CA ALA A 217 -15.52 -11.06 1.03
C ALA A 217 -14.66 -11.96 1.93
N PHE A 218 -13.69 -12.67 1.36
CA PHE A 218 -12.79 -13.53 2.12
C PHE A 218 -11.88 -12.72 3.06
N LEU A 219 -11.32 -11.60 2.59
CA LEU A 219 -10.53 -10.69 3.43
C LEU A 219 -11.37 -10.08 4.55
N HIS A 220 -12.62 -9.74 4.29
CA HIS A 220 -13.53 -9.25 5.32
C HIS A 220 -13.78 -10.30 6.40
N LEU A 221 -13.96 -11.57 6.02
CA LEU A 221 -14.12 -12.68 6.97
C LEU A 221 -12.85 -12.86 7.82
N LEU A 222 -11.67 -12.83 7.19
CA LEU A 222 -10.39 -12.89 7.90
C LEU A 222 -10.27 -11.75 8.93
N GLN A 223 -10.58 -10.53 8.51
CA GLN A 223 -10.55 -9.35 9.39
C GLN A 223 -11.55 -9.46 10.54
N HIS A 224 -12.75 -10.00 10.28
CA HIS A 224 -13.78 -10.24 11.31
C HIS A 224 -13.28 -11.17 12.42
N HIS A 225 -12.46 -12.17 12.08
CA HIS A 225 -11.84 -13.09 13.02
C HIS A 225 -10.46 -12.62 13.54
N GLY A 226 -10.09 -11.36 13.29
CA GLY A 226 -8.88 -10.76 13.84
C GLY A 226 -7.59 -11.07 13.07
N TYR A 227 -7.67 -11.70 11.90
CA TYR A 227 -6.49 -11.90 11.06
C TYR A 227 -6.04 -10.55 10.46
N PRO A 228 -4.73 -10.25 10.46
CA PRO A 228 -4.22 -8.97 9.98
C PRO A 228 -4.38 -8.82 8.45
N THR A 229 -5.32 -7.98 8.01
CA THR A 229 -5.54 -7.65 6.60
C THR A 229 -5.02 -6.25 6.24
N PRO A 230 -4.70 -5.98 4.96
CA PRO A 230 -4.32 -4.65 4.48
C PRO A 230 -5.52 -3.68 4.37
N LEU A 231 -6.72 -4.12 4.76
CA LEU A 231 -7.93 -3.31 4.69
C LEU A 231 -8.03 -2.35 5.88
N LEU A 232 -8.65 -1.20 5.63
CA LEU A 232 -9.14 -0.30 6.67
C LEU A 232 -10.63 -0.54 6.86
N ASP A 233 -11.10 -0.42 8.10
CA ASP A 233 -12.52 -0.53 8.41
C ASP A 233 -13.26 0.77 8.08
N TRP A 234 -14.30 0.67 7.24
CA TRP A 234 -15.16 1.79 6.86
C TRP A 234 -16.61 1.51 7.26
N SER A 235 -17.38 2.56 7.53
CA SER A 235 -18.81 2.48 7.82
C SER A 235 -19.55 3.67 7.18
N PHE A 236 -20.82 3.46 6.83
CA PHE A 236 -21.72 4.55 6.46
C PHE A 236 -22.37 5.25 7.66
N SER A 237 -22.27 4.65 8.85
CA SER A 237 -22.84 5.23 10.07
C SER A 237 -21.80 6.07 10.80
N PRO A 238 -21.97 7.40 10.87
CA PRO A 238 -21.07 8.27 11.63
C PRO A 238 -21.04 7.92 13.12
N PHE A 239 -22.17 7.44 13.66
CA PHE A 239 -22.26 7.05 15.06
C PHE A 239 -21.51 5.74 15.35
N VAL A 240 -21.52 4.79 14.41
CA VAL A 240 -20.68 3.59 14.52
C VAL A 240 -19.21 3.99 14.49
N ALA A 241 -18.78 4.86 13.57
CA ALA A 241 -17.40 5.36 13.55
C ALA A 241 -17.00 6.08 14.86
N ALA A 242 -17.88 6.94 15.38
CA ALA A 242 -17.64 7.66 16.63
C ALA A 242 -17.51 6.72 17.85
N PHE A 243 -18.28 5.63 17.90
CA PHE A 243 -18.22 4.65 18.98
C PHE A 243 -16.80 4.08 19.18
N PHE A 244 -16.13 3.66 18.11
CA PHE A 244 -14.76 3.10 18.20
C PHE A 244 -13.71 4.14 18.60
N CYS A 245 -13.94 5.43 18.30
CA CYS A 245 -13.07 6.50 18.77
C CYS A 245 -13.14 6.68 20.30
N VAL A 246 -14.31 6.47 20.91
CA VAL A 246 -14.54 6.72 22.36
C VAL A 246 -14.49 5.47 23.22
N GLN A 247 -14.72 4.28 22.67
CA GLN A 247 -14.79 3.04 23.44
C GLN A 247 -13.47 2.75 24.19
N ALA A 248 -12.35 3.03 23.55
CA ALA A 248 -11.03 2.74 24.11
C ALA A 248 -10.46 3.84 25.02
N SER A 249 -11.06 5.05 25.02
CA SER A 249 -10.68 6.13 25.92
C SER A 249 -11.16 5.92 27.35
N GLN A 250 -11.94 4.87 27.65
CA GLN A 250 -12.39 4.51 29.00
C GLN A 250 -11.26 4.10 29.96
N SER A 251 -10.01 4.01 29.51
CA SER A 251 -8.82 3.86 30.37
C SER A 251 -8.17 5.21 30.77
N ARG A 252 -8.71 6.34 30.29
CA ARG A 252 -8.36 7.70 30.70
C ARG A 252 -9.62 8.59 30.70
N CYS A 253 -10.50 8.35 31.66
CA CYS A 253 -11.41 9.35 32.20
C CYS A 253 -11.00 9.64 33.65
#